data_AF-A0A7S4NQ47-F1
#
_entry.id   AF-A0A7S4NQ47-F1
#
_cell.length_a   1.000
_cell.length_b   1.000
_cell.length_c   1.000
_cell.angle_alpha   90.00
_cell.angle_beta   90.00
_cell.angle_gamma   90.00
#
_symmetry.space_group_name_H-M   'P 1'
#
loop_
_entity.id
_entity.type
_entity.pdbx_description
1 polymer ?
#
loop_
_entity_poly.entity_id
_entity_poly.type
_entity_poly.pdbx_seq_one_letter_code
_entity_poly.pdbx_strand_id
1 'polypeptide(L)'
;MMLLRHGARAREAAMRASSTARKMSLIGLLPAEGPRRSLVTSTSSPQRPVYVASHGVVPVTRNAGAKIADMGKQAIDDALKASVLNKESITAMYVGNMLSGILSNQQHVSPLIATAAGLNGIETSTIEACCGSGGAALRWGYMAIASGMHENVLVLGVEQMTHCDRDSVTKGLATASHWEKEGAVGETFVSLNGKLMSMYMKKYGIGRERFAPFSLIAHKN
;
A
#
# COMPACT_ATOMS: atom_id res chain seq x y z
N MET A 1 8.14 1.30 -2.23
CA MET A 1 8.46 2.00 -0.97
C MET A 1 7.91 3.41 -1.03
N MET A 2 7.16 3.87 -0.03
CA MET A 2 6.77 5.27 0.14
C MET A 2 7.26 5.76 1.51
N LEU A 3 7.85 6.96 1.55
CA LEU A 3 8.27 7.63 2.77
C LEU A 3 7.22 8.69 3.12
N LEU A 4 6.69 8.69 4.33
CA LEU A 4 5.65 9.65 4.74
C LEU A 4 6.20 10.70 5.73
N ARG A 5 5.75 11.96 5.65
CA ARG A 5 6.22 13.11 6.48
C ARG A 5 5.07 14.05 6.87
N HIS A 6 5.23 14.81 7.97
CA HIS A 6 4.38 15.96 8.34
C HIS A 6 4.87 17.32 7.78
N GLY A 7 3.94 18.23 7.43
CA GLY A 7 4.16 19.37 6.54
C GLY A 7 4.26 20.78 7.14
N ALA A 8 4.92 20.98 8.27
CA ALA A 8 5.13 22.35 8.80
C ALA A 8 5.90 23.27 7.82
N ARG A 9 6.83 22.73 7.00
CA ARG A 9 7.60 23.50 5.99
C ARG A 9 6.97 23.55 4.59
N ALA A 10 5.94 22.75 4.31
CA ALA A 10 5.27 22.77 3.00
C ALA A 10 4.31 23.97 2.85
N ARG A 11 3.78 24.48 3.97
CA ARG A 11 2.88 25.63 4.01
C ARG A 11 3.57 26.95 3.63
N GLU A 12 4.84 27.15 4.00
CA GLU A 12 5.58 28.38 3.65
C GLU A 12 5.85 28.49 2.14
N ALA A 13 6.06 27.37 1.45
CA ALA A 13 6.22 27.33 0.00
C ALA A 13 4.89 27.62 -0.74
N ALA A 14 3.77 27.11 -0.23
CA ALA A 14 2.45 27.30 -0.83
C ALA A 14 1.86 28.71 -0.60
N MET A 15 2.09 29.32 0.57
CA MET A 15 1.60 30.68 0.87
C MET A 15 2.28 31.77 0.04
N ARG A 16 3.53 31.58 -0.39
CA ARG A 16 4.21 32.53 -1.29
C ARG A 16 3.63 32.53 -2.70
N ALA A 17 2.88 31.50 -3.09
CA ALA A 17 2.33 31.36 -4.44
C ALA A 17 0.88 31.86 -4.59
N SER A 18 0.11 32.08 -3.50
CA SER A 18 -1.34 32.29 -3.59
C SER A 18 -1.84 33.71 -3.26
N SER A 19 -0.98 34.73 -3.23
CA SER A 19 -1.38 36.11 -2.89
C SER A 19 -2.19 36.84 -3.98
N THR A 20 -2.60 36.16 -5.05
CA THR A 20 -3.28 36.80 -6.19
C THR A 20 -4.49 35.99 -6.67
N ALA A 21 -5.66 36.12 -6.01
CA ALA A 21 -6.99 36.03 -6.66
C ALA A 21 -8.14 36.36 -5.68
N ARG A 22 -9.11 37.12 -6.19
CA ARG A 22 -10.14 37.90 -5.50
C ARG A 22 -11.41 37.12 -5.06
N LYS A 23 -12.10 37.75 -4.10
CA LYS A 23 -13.52 37.71 -3.71
C LYS A 23 -14.53 37.60 -4.88
N MET A 24 -15.65 36.90 -4.66
CA MET A 24 -17.04 37.36 -4.94
C MET A 24 -18.10 36.40 -4.35
N SER A 25 -19.35 36.87 -4.31
CA SER A 25 -20.33 36.72 -3.23
C SER A 25 -21.65 36.00 -3.62
N LEU A 26 -22.22 35.27 -2.64
CA LEU A 26 -23.65 35.19 -2.22
C LEU A 26 -24.80 34.64 -3.11
N ILE A 27 -25.64 33.81 -2.44
CA ILE A 27 -27.11 33.56 -2.52
C ILE A 27 -27.59 32.19 -3.05
N GLY A 28 -28.40 31.50 -2.22
CA GLY A 28 -29.33 30.42 -2.61
C GLY A 28 -29.89 29.63 -1.40
N LEU A 29 -31.17 29.81 -1.07
CA LEU A 29 -31.89 29.34 0.13
C LEU A 29 -32.10 27.81 0.24
N LEU A 30 -32.15 27.29 1.47
CA LEU A 30 -32.69 25.96 1.86
C LEU A 30 -33.82 26.13 2.90
N PRO A 31 -34.89 25.31 2.90
CA PRO A 31 -35.96 25.40 3.90
C PRO A 31 -35.80 24.45 5.11
N ALA A 32 -36.22 24.99 6.26
CA ALA A 32 -36.76 24.44 7.52
C ALA A 32 -36.14 23.20 8.21
N GLU A 33 -35.74 23.44 9.48
CA GLU A 33 -35.13 22.51 10.43
C GLU A 33 -36.11 21.49 11.04
N GLY A 34 -35.69 20.21 11.06
CA GLY A 34 -36.18 19.20 12.02
C GLY A 34 -35.26 19.11 13.25
N PRO A 35 -35.70 18.48 14.36
CA PRO A 35 -35.04 18.61 15.67
C PRO A 35 -33.60 18.10 15.62
N ARG A 36 -32.66 19.03 15.87
CA ARG A 36 -31.23 18.77 15.91
C ARG A 36 -30.93 17.75 17.01
N ARG A 37 -30.57 16.51 16.65
CA ARG A 37 -29.77 15.67 17.54
C ARG A 37 -28.54 16.48 17.92
N SER A 38 -28.29 16.68 19.21
CA SER A 38 -27.09 17.33 19.70
C SER A 38 -25.88 16.56 19.16
N LEU A 39 -25.29 17.08 18.08
CA LEU A 39 -24.01 16.62 17.59
C LEU A 39 -23.05 16.83 18.76
N VAL A 40 -22.51 15.73 19.28
CA VAL A 40 -21.27 15.75 20.03
C VAL A 40 -20.32 16.62 19.19
N THR A 41 -20.02 17.82 19.67
CA THR A 41 -18.99 18.65 19.06
C THR A 41 -17.68 17.94 19.35
N SER A 42 -17.35 16.93 18.55
CA SER A 42 -16.04 16.32 18.64
C SER A 42 -15.08 17.44 18.23
N THR A 43 -14.38 17.97 19.22
CA THR A 43 -13.11 18.64 19.01
C THR A 43 -12.14 17.56 18.54
N SER A 44 -12.37 16.99 17.36
CA SER A 44 -11.37 16.17 16.72
C SER A 44 -10.27 17.14 16.34
N SER A 45 -9.14 17.07 17.05
CA SER A 45 -7.91 17.72 16.62
C SER A 45 -7.76 17.44 15.13
N PRO A 46 -7.59 18.45 14.27
CA PRO A 46 -7.52 18.23 12.84
C PRO A 46 -6.42 17.20 12.58
N GLN A 47 -6.77 16.09 11.90
CA GLN A 47 -5.80 15.02 11.63
C GLN A 47 -4.54 15.62 11.02
N ARG A 48 -3.38 15.19 11.51
CA ARG A 48 -2.11 15.73 11.03
C ARG A 48 -2.02 15.47 9.52
N PRO A 49 -1.69 16.49 8.70
CA PRO A 49 -1.47 16.27 7.28
C PRO A 49 -0.28 15.33 7.07
N VAL A 50 -0.47 14.35 6.20
CA VAL A 50 0.49 13.31 5.84
C VAL A 50 0.88 13.51 4.38
N TYR A 51 2.18 13.49 4.10
CA TYR A 51 2.76 13.69 2.77
C TYR A 51 3.63 12.52 2.39
N VAL A 52 3.69 12.15 1.11
CA VAL A 52 4.74 11.25 0.61
C VAL A 52 5.99 12.09 0.30
N ALA A 53 7.06 11.92 1.07
CA ALA A 53 8.32 12.63 0.90
C ALA A 53 9.15 12.09 -0.28
N SER A 54 9.15 10.78 -0.50
CA SER A 54 9.87 10.12 -1.59
C SER A 54 9.35 8.71 -1.83
N HIS A 55 9.80 8.08 -2.92
CA HIS A 55 9.54 6.67 -3.20
C HIS A 55 10.78 5.96 -3.75
N GLY A 56 10.80 4.64 -3.59
CA GLY A 56 11.83 3.74 -4.13
C GLY A 56 11.18 2.45 -4.62
N VAL A 57 11.65 1.93 -5.75
CA VAL A 57 11.08 0.76 -6.42
C VAL A 57 12.21 -0.09 -6.98
N VAL A 58 12.21 -1.37 -6.62
CA VAL A 58 13.05 -2.37 -7.29
C VAL A 58 12.28 -2.90 -8.50
N PRO A 59 12.91 -3.02 -9.68
CA PRO A 59 12.25 -3.56 -10.86
C PRO A 59 11.65 -4.95 -10.60
N VAL A 60 10.44 -5.18 -11.11
CA VAL A 60 9.84 -6.52 -11.11
C VAL A 60 10.61 -7.37 -12.12
N THR A 61 11.29 -8.40 -11.63
CA THR A 61 12.15 -9.26 -12.47
C THR A 61 11.93 -10.73 -12.16
N ARG A 62 12.38 -11.58 -13.07
CA ARG A 62 12.47 -13.03 -12.86
C ARG A 62 13.86 -13.38 -12.34
N ASN A 63 14.13 -13.07 -11.08
CA ASN A 63 15.44 -13.34 -10.45
C ASN A 63 15.31 -14.27 -9.23
N ALA A 64 15.53 -15.57 -9.46
CA ALA A 64 15.47 -16.59 -8.41
C ALA A 64 16.54 -16.41 -7.31
N GLY A 65 17.62 -15.70 -7.60
CA GLY A 65 18.69 -15.42 -6.64
C GLY A 65 18.39 -14.25 -5.68
N ALA A 66 17.38 -13.43 -5.98
CA ALA A 66 17.05 -12.27 -5.16
C ALA A 66 16.55 -12.69 -3.77
N LYS A 67 17.07 -12.01 -2.74
CA LYS A 67 16.64 -12.19 -1.36
C LYS A 67 15.68 -11.08 -0.96
N ILE A 68 14.63 -11.44 -0.22
CA ILE A 68 13.59 -10.48 0.19
C ILE A 68 14.15 -9.33 1.03
N ALA A 69 15.15 -9.61 1.88
CA ALA A 69 15.86 -8.63 2.68
C ALA A 69 16.61 -7.61 1.81
N ASP A 70 17.34 -8.08 0.79
CA ASP A 70 18.11 -7.23 -0.11
C ASP A 70 17.20 -6.38 -1.01
N MET A 71 16.10 -6.96 -1.50
CA MET A 71 15.10 -6.20 -2.26
C MET A 71 14.46 -5.11 -1.42
N GLY A 72 14.09 -5.43 -0.16
CA GLY A 72 13.56 -4.44 0.78
C GLY A 72 14.57 -3.34 1.09
N LYS A 73 15.82 -3.71 1.38
CA LYS A 73 16.93 -2.79 1.61
C LYS A 73 17.15 -1.86 0.42
N GLN A 74 17.20 -2.40 -0.80
CA GLN A 74 17.40 -1.60 -2.00
C GLN A 74 16.27 -0.58 -2.19
N ALA A 75 15.01 -1.00 -2.04
CA ALA A 75 13.87 -0.10 -2.13
C ALA A 75 13.89 1.01 -1.07
N ILE A 76 14.36 0.69 0.15
CA ILE A 76 14.54 1.66 1.24
C ILE A 76 15.67 2.64 0.90
N ASP A 77 16.83 2.15 0.49
CA ASP A 77 17.99 2.97 0.15
C ASP A 77 17.66 3.94 -1.00
N ASP A 78 16.94 3.48 -2.03
CA ASP A 78 16.55 4.33 -3.15
C ASP A 78 15.54 5.41 -2.73
N ALA A 79 14.59 5.07 -1.84
CA ALA A 79 13.65 6.05 -1.27
C ALA A 79 14.37 7.08 -0.39
N LEU A 80 15.33 6.66 0.44
CA LEU A 80 16.09 7.56 1.31
C LEU A 80 17.03 8.46 0.52
N LYS A 81 17.71 7.94 -0.52
CA LYS A 81 18.55 8.76 -1.42
C LYS A 81 17.75 9.86 -2.13
N ALA A 82 16.50 9.58 -2.49
CA ALA A 82 15.59 10.54 -3.11
C ALA A 82 14.89 11.47 -2.10
N SER A 83 15.20 11.36 -0.81
CA SER A 83 14.59 12.13 0.26
C SER A 83 15.56 13.14 0.87
N VAL A 84 14.99 14.14 1.54
CA VAL A 84 15.73 15.06 2.44
C VAL A 84 15.83 14.52 3.87
N LEU A 85 15.27 13.34 4.14
CA LEU A 85 15.22 12.73 5.47
C LEU A 85 16.44 11.82 5.70
N ASN A 86 16.99 11.91 6.91
CA ASN A 86 18.06 11.03 7.35
C ASN A 86 17.50 9.72 7.91
N LYS A 87 18.27 8.65 7.82
CA LYS A 87 17.87 7.31 8.26
C LYS A 87 17.49 7.28 9.75
N GLU A 88 18.21 8.05 10.57
CA GLU A 88 18.03 8.18 12.02
C GLU A 88 16.70 8.87 12.39
N SER A 89 16.09 9.60 11.46
CA SER A 89 14.80 10.26 11.69
C SER A 89 13.59 9.35 11.49
N ILE A 90 13.81 8.13 11.00
CA ILE A 90 12.78 7.11 10.83
C ILE A 90 12.61 6.37 12.15
N THR A 91 11.37 6.32 12.65
CA THR A 91 11.07 5.67 13.94
C THR A 91 10.16 4.46 13.81
N ALA A 92 9.55 4.24 12.63
CA ALA A 92 8.77 3.05 12.35
C ALA A 92 8.85 2.61 10.88
N MET A 93 8.66 1.31 10.66
CA MET A 93 8.54 0.71 9.33
C MET A 93 7.40 -0.32 9.28
N TYR A 94 6.50 -0.14 8.32
CA TYR A 94 5.38 -1.03 8.06
C TYR A 94 5.60 -1.76 6.73
N VAL A 95 5.68 -3.09 6.78
CA VAL A 95 6.02 -3.92 5.61
C VAL A 95 4.86 -4.84 5.25
N GLY A 96 4.27 -4.61 4.08
CA GLY A 96 3.30 -5.49 3.45
C GLY A 96 3.98 -6.68 2.80
N ASN A 97 3.62 -7.90 3.22
CA ASN A 97 4.04 -9.15 2.60
C ASN A 97 2.92 -10.19 2.74
N MET A 98 2.73 -11.06 1.75
CA MET A 98 1.76 -12.15 1.82
C MET A 98 2.47 -13.51 1.92
N LEU A 99 3.41 -13.78 1.02
CA LEU A 99 3.80 -15.16 0.71
C LEU A 99 5.09 -15.63 1.38
N SER A 100 5.89 -14.76 2.02
CA SER A 100 7.20 -15.17 2.55
C SER A 100 7.09 -16.28 3.60
N GLY A 101 6.01 -16.25 4.38
CA GLY A 101 5.72 -17.28 5.37
C GLY A 101 5.53 -18.67 4.77
N ILE A 102 4.92 -18.74 3.59
CA ILE A 102 4.59 -19.99 2.88
C ILE A 102 5.74 -20.41 1.95
N LEU A 103 6.29 -19.48 1.18
CA LEU A 103 7.26 -19.77 0.12
C LEU A 103 8.71 -19.74 0.62
N SER A 104 9.01 -18.99 1.68
CA SER A 104 10.37 -18.81 2.17
C SER A 104 10.57 -19.34 3.59
N ASN A 105 9.54 -19.94 4.19
CA ASN A 105 9.51 -20.32 5.61
C ASN A 105 9.92 -19.16 6.54
N GLN A 106 9.65 -17.92 6.10
CA GLN A 106 10.08 -16.71 6.80
C GLN A 106 8.86 -15.85 7.08
N GLN A 107 8.40 -15.89 8.33
CA GLN A 107 7.45 -14.93 8.86
C GLN A 107 8.17 -13.61 9.21
N HIS A 108 7.46 -12.64 9.77
CA HIS A 108 8.06 -11.46 10.41
C HIS A 108 9.21 -10.81 9.61
N VAL A 109 8.97 -10.56 8.31
CA VAL A 109 9.99 -10.05 7.38
C VAL A 109 10.40 -8.60 7.64
N SER A 110 9.60 -7.84 8.38
CA SER A 110 9.86 -6.42 8.65
C SER A 110 11.15 -6.18 9.43
N PRO A 111 11.44 -6.82 10.59
CA PRO A 111 12.71 -6.66 11.29
C PRO A 111 13.90 -7.23 10.51
N LEU A 112 13.70 -8.29 9.70
CA LEU A 112 14.74 -8.83 8.82
C LEU A 112 15.21 -7.76 7.82
N ILE A 113 14.26 -7.08 7.18
CA ILE A 113 14.56 -6.00 6.23
C ILE A 113 15.13 -4.78 6.95
N ALA A 114 14.61 -4.41 8.13
CA ALA A 114 15.11 -3.30 8.92
C ALA A 114 16.60 -3.50 9.26
N THR A 115 16.94 -4.70 9.71
CA THR A 115 18.33 -5.09 10.03
C THR A 115 19.22 -4.99 8.80
N ALA A 116 18.78 -5.54 7.66
CA ALA A 116 19.52 -5.44 6.40
C ALA A 116 19.72 -3.97 5.96
N ALA A 117 18.74 -3.10 6.21
CA ALA A 117 18.82 -1.67 5.93
C ALA A 117 19.56 -0.84 6.98
N GLY A 118 20.04 -1.44 8.07
CA GLY A 118 20.70 -0.73 9.18
C GLY A 118 19.76 0.17 9.99
N LEU A 119 18.47 -0.14 10.01
CA LEU A 119 17.42 0.54 10.77
C LEU A 119 17.16 -0.19 12.10
N ASN A 120 18.20 -0.33 12.92
CA ASN A 120 18.09 -1.08 14.17
C ASN A 120 17.35 -0.28 15.23
N GLY A 121 16.45 -0.94 15.98
CA GLY A 121 15.74 -0.35 17.12
C GLY A 121 14.49 0.47 16.78
N ILE A 122 14.10 0.57 15.50
CA ILE A 122 12.83 1.19 15.12
C ILE A 122 11.65 0.23 15.36
N GLU A 123 10.43 0.78 15.48
CA GLU A 123 9.22 -0.05 15.43
C GLU A 123 9.09 -0.72 14.06
N THR A 124 8.76 -2.01 14.02
CA THR A 124 8.51 -2.72 12.78
C THR A 124 7.28 -3.59 12.88
N SER A 125 6.49 -3.66 11.80
CA SER A 125 5.37 -4.61 11.71
C SER A 125 5.26 -5.19 10.30
N THR A 126 5.05 -6.50 10.23
CA THR A 126 4.67 -7.19 8.99
C THR A 126 3.16 -7.24 8.91
N ILE A 127 2.61 -6.73 7.81
CA ILE A 127 1.18 -6.59 7.57
C ILE A 127 0.79 -7.50 6.42
N GLU A 128 -0.26 -8.27 6.66
CA GLU A 128 -0.83 -9.21 5.70
C GLU A 128 -2.28 -8.77 5.39
N ALA A 129 -2.57 -8.61 4.11
CA ALA A 129 -3.90 -8.38 3.54
C ALA A 129 -3.96 -8.93 2.11
N CYS A 130 -3.37 -10.10 1.91
CA CYS A 130 -3.18 -10.81 0.64
C CYS A 130 -2.54 -9.89 -0.43
N CYS A 131 -3.13 -9.82 -1.63
CA CYS A 131 -2.68 -8.92 -2.69
C CYS A 131 -2.72 -7.42 -2.28
N GLY A 132 -3.46 -7.09 -1.22
CA GLY A 132 -3.59 -5.75 -0.65
C GLY A 132 -2.54 -5.41 0.42
N SER A 133 -1.62 -6.31 0.78
CA SER A 133 -0.67 -6.10 1.90
C SER A 133 0.11 -4.78 1.81
N GLY A 134 0.56 -4.38 0.62
CA GLY A 134 1.26 -3.09 0.44
C GLY A 134 0.36 -1.88 0.69
N GLY A 135 -0.92 -1.95 0.28
CA GLY A 135 -1.91 -0.90 0.56
C GLY A 135 -2.31 -0.85 2.03
N ALA A 136 -2.42 -2.01 2.68
CA ALA A 136 -2.65 -2.10 4.12
C ALA A 136 -1.47 -1.51 4.91
N ALA A 137 -0.23 -1.78 4.50
CA ALA A 137 0.95 -1.16 5.09
C ALA A 137 0.96 0.36 4.93
N LEU A 138 0.54 0.87 3.76
CA LEU A 138 0.38 2.31 3.54
C LEU A 138 -0.68 2.92 4.47
N ARG A 139 -1.80 2.22 4.68
CA ARG A 139 -2.83 2.65 5.62
C ARG A 139 -2.29 2.71 7.05
N TRP A 140 -1.49 1.75 7.48
CA TRP A 140 -0.85 1.76 8.81
C TRP A 140 0.13 2.93 8.95
N GLY A 141 1.00 3.14 7.97
CA GLY A 141 1.93 4.28 7.98
C GLY A 141 1.20 5.64 7.99
N TYR A 142 0.11 5.77 7.24
CA TYR A 142 -0.75 6.95 7.31
C TYR A 142 -1.31 7.16 8.72
N MET A 143 -1.88 6.12 9.34
CA MET A 143 -2.47 6.22 10.67
C MET A 143 -1.42 6.57 11.73
N ALA A 144 -0.21 6.01 11.65
CA ALA A 144 0.90 6.29 12.54
C ALA A 144 1.32 7.77 12.55
N ILE A 145 1.32 8.43 11.39
CA ILE A 145 1.63 9.86 11.30
C ILE A 145 0.41 10.72 11.62
N ALA A 146 -0.76 10.36 11.11
CA ALA A 146 -1.99 11.11 11.33
C ALA A 146 -2.36 11.21 12.82
N SER A 147 -2.06 10.15 13.60
CA SER A 147 -2.26 10.11 15.05
C SER A 147 -1.20 10.89 15.83
N GLY A 148 -0.06 11.18 15.21
CA GLY A 148 1.11 11.78 15.86
C GLY A 148 1.97 10.80 16.67
N MET A 149 1.77 9.49 16.54
CA MET A 149 2.65 8.47 17.14
C MET A 149 4.06 8.53 16.52
N HIS A 150 4.15 8.81 15.21
CA HIS A 150 5.41 8.94 14.49
C HIS A 150 5.45 10.19 13.61
N GLU A 151 6.65 10.72 13.39
CA GLU A 151 6.89 11.87 12.50
C GLU A 151 7.23 11.43 11.07
N ASN A 152 8.12 10.44 10.96
CA ASN A 152 8.57 9.88 9.69
C ASN A 152 8.53 8.36 9.79
N VAL A 153 7.84 7.74 8.84
CA VAL A 153 7.72 6.28 8.77
C VAL A 153 8.02 5.78 7.37
N LEU A 154 8.50 4.55 7.31
CA LEU A 154 8.77 3.81 6.09
C LEU A 154 7.61 2.86 5.79
N VAL A 155 7.10 2.88 4.56
CA VAL A 155 6.07 1.93 4.09
C VAL A 155 6.59 1.13 2.91
N LEU A 156 6.74 -0.18 3.10
CA LEU A 156 7.27 -1.10 2.09
C LEU A 156 6.22 -2.15 1.72
N GLY A 157 6.10 -2.44 0.43
CA GLY A 157 5.52 -3.69 -0.04
C GLY A 157 6.63 -4.50 -0.69
N VAL A 158 6.76 -5.78 -0.35
CA VAL A 158 7.81 -6.65 -0.89
C VAL A 158 7.29 -8.07 -1.01
N GLU A 159 7.62 -8.72 -2.11
CA GLU A 159 7.25 -10.11 -2.34
C GLU A 159 8.35 -10.81 -3.14
N GLN A 160 8.63 -12.07 -2.80
CA GLN A 160 9.55 -12.91 -3.56
C GLN A 160 8.88 -14.25 -3.82
N MET A 161 8.73 -14.58 -5.09
CA MET A 161 8.06 -15.81 -5.55
C MET A 161 8.92 -16.62 -6.51
N THR A 162 9.95 -15.99 -7.08
CA THR A 162 10.71 -16.56 -8.20
C THR A 162 11.71 -17.63 -7.78
N HIS A 163 11.92 -17.80 -6.47
CA HIS A 163 12.74 -18.85 -5.87
C HIS A 163 12.01 -20.18 -5.69
N CYS A 164 10.68 -20.23 -5.91
CA CYS A 164 9.87 -21.45 -5.84
C CYS A 164 9.34 -21.87 -7.22
N ASP A 165 8.94 -23.14 -7.33
CA ASP A 165 8.26 -23.64 -8.51
C ASP A 165 6.83 -23.07 -8.65
N ARG A 166 6.27 -23.14 -9.86
CA ARG A 166 4.97 -22.54 -10.17
C ARG A 166 3.82 -23.17 -9.39
N ASP A 167 3.88 -24.45 -9.07
CA ASP A 167 2.80 -25.14 -8.40
C ASP A 167 2.75 -24.74 -6.92
N SER A 168 3.92 -24.66 -6.28
CA SER A 168 4.05 -24.11 -4.92
C SER A 168 3.56 -22.66 -4.84
N VAL A 169 3.95 -21.82 -5.80
CA VAL A 169 3.47 -20.44 -5.89
C VAL A 169 1.95 -20.38 -6.08
N THR A 170 1.40 -21.20 -6.98
CA THR A 170 -0.04 -21.22 -7.27
C THR A 170 -0.85 -21.67 -6.06
N LYS A 171 -0.38 -22.70 -5.34
CA LYS A 171 -0.96 -23.15 -4.07
C LYS A 171 -0.87 -22.07 -2.99
N GLY A 172 0.27 -21.39 -2.88
CA GLY A 172 0.45 -20.28 -1.95
C GLY A 172 -0.49 -19.12 -2.24
N LEU A 173 -0.68 -18.74 -3.51
CA LEU A 173 -1.67 -17.72 -3.88
C LEU A 173 -3.09 -18.16 -3.56
N ALA A 174 -3.43 -19.44 -3.72
CA ALA A 174 -4.76 -19.96 -3.40
C ALA A 174 -5.14 -19.80 -1.91
N THR A 175 -4.17 -19.61 -1.01
CA THR A 175 -4.47 -19.35 0.42
C THR A 175 -5.11 -17.98 0.67
N ALA A 176 -5.13 -17.07 -0.32
CA ALA A 176 -5.92 -15.84 -0.25
C ALA A 176 -7.42 -16.06 -0.56
N SER A 177 -7.81 -17.28 -0.90
CA SER A 177 -9.21 -17.70 -1.05
C SER A 177 -9.66 -18.52 0.16
N HIS A 178 -10.92 -18.94 0.23
CA HIS A 178 -11.37 -19.82 1.31
C HIS A 178 -10.74 -21.20 1.15
N TRP A 179 -9.68 -21.48 1.92
CA TRP A 179 -8.89 -22.71 1.74
C TRP A 179 -9.74 -23.98 1.74
N GLU A 180 -10.53 -24.25 2.78
CA GLU A 180 -11.27 -25.52 2.90
C GLU A 180 -12.31 -25.76 1.79
N LYS A 181 -12.86 -24.69 1.20
CA LYS A 181 -13.95 -24.79 0.21
C LYS A 181 -13.48 -24.59 -1.23
N GLU A 182 -12.35 -23.92 -1.42
CA GLU A 182 -11.84 -23.53 -2.73
C GLU A 182 -10.43 -24.11 -2.94
N GLY A 183 -9.43 -23.60 -2.22
CA GLY A 183 -8.03 -24.00 -2.42
C GLY A 183 -7.75 -25.50 -2.22
N ALA A 184 -8.32 -26.09 -1.17
CA ALA A 184 -8.13 -27.50 -0.80
C ALA A 184 -8.76 -28.48 -1.80
N VAL A 185 -9.75 -28.04 -2.58
CA VAL A 185 -10.40 -28.84 -3.63
C VAL A 185 -9.87 -28.52 -5.03
N GLY A 186 -8.77 -27.77 -5.13
CA GLY A 186 -8.04 -27.52 -6.37
C GLY A 186 -8.36 -26.20 -7.07
N GLU A 187 -9.13 -25.30 -6.46
CA GLU A 187 -9.28 -23.95 -7.02
C GLU A 187 -7.98 -23.17 -6.91
N THR A 188 -7.69 -22.42 -7.96
CA THR A 188 -6.59 -21.47 -8.02
C THR A 188 -7.15 -20.06 -8.20
N PHE A 189 -6.35 -19.04 -7.92
CA PHE A 189 -6.78 -17.67 -8.24
C PHE A 189 -7.11 -17.50 -9.74
N VAL A 190 -6.46 -18.25 -10.62
CA VAL A 190 -6.77 -18.23 -12.06
C VAL A 190 -8.14 -18.82 -12.34
N SER A 191 -8.48 -19.99 -11.77
CA SER A 191 -9.79 -20.61 -11.98
C SER A 191 -10.93 -19.78 -11.38
N LEU A 192 -10.73 -19.23 -10.17
CA LEU A 192 -11.71 -18.36 -9.51
C LEU A 192 -11.97 -17.09 -10.32
N ASN A 193 -10.93 -16.40 -10.79
CA ASN A 193 -11.10 -15.21 -11.63
C ASN A 193 -11.71 -15.55 -13.01
N GLY A 194 -11.38 -16.70 -13.59
CA GLY A 194 -12.01 -17.18 -14.83
C GLY A 194 -13.52 -17.42 -14.67
N LYS A 195 -13.95 -17.99 -13.54
CA LYS A 195 -15.37 -18.14 -13.19
C LYS A 195 -16.03 -16.79 -12.98
N LEU A 196 -15.39 -15.87 -12.25
CA LEU A 196 -15.90 -14.51 -12.03
C LEU A 196 -16.10 -13.77 -13.37
N MET A 197 -15.11 -13.84 -14.26
CA MET A 197 -15.21 -13.26 -15.60
C MET A 197 -16.35 -13.88 -16.41
N SER A 198 -16.53 -15.20 -16.34
CA SER A 198 -17.64 -15.90 -17.01
C SER A 198 -19.02 -15.47 -16.50
N MET A 199 -19.16 -15.31 -15.18
CA MET A 199 -20.39 -14.79 -14.56
C MET A 199 -20.65 -13.35 -14.97
N TYR A 200 -19.61 -12.50 -15.00
CA TYR A 200 -19.72 -11.11 -15.43
C TYR A 200 -20.19 -11.01 -16.89
N MET A 201 -19.58 -11.77 -17.79
CA MET A 201 -19.99 -11.83 -19.20
C MET A 201 -21.45 -12.25 -19.36
N LYS A 202 -21.88 -13.31 -18.65
CA LYS A 202 -23.27 -13.77 -18.68
C LYS A 202 -24.24 -12.71 -18.13
N LYS A 203 -23.90 -12.05 -17.02
CA LYS A 203 -24.76 -11.06 -16.36
C LYS A 203 -25.00 -9.83 -17.22
N TYR A 204 -23.97 -9.35 -17.93
CA TYR A 204 -24.03 -8.11 -18.69
C TYR A 204 -24.13 -8.32 -20.21
N GLY A 205 -24.19 -9.56 -20.68
CA GLY A 205 -24.31 -9.87 -22.11
C GLY A 205 -23.11 -9.40 -22.94
N ILE A 206 -21.90 -9.39 -22.35
CA ILE A 206 -20.69 -8.94 -23.04
C ILE A 206 -19.84 -10.12 -23.49
N GLY A 207 -19.19 -10.00 -24.65
CA GLY A 207 -18.28 -11.02 -25.18
C GLY A 207 -16.85 -10.88 -24.67
N ARG A 208 -16.04 -11.92 -24.91
CA ARG A 208 -14.64 -12.03 -24.47
C ARG A 208 -13.74 -10.97 -25.11
N GLU A 209 -14.06 -10.56 -26.33
CA GLU A 209 -13.35 -9.54 -27.10
C GLU A 209 -13.26 -8.20 -26.36
N ARG A 210 -14.21 -7.91 -25.45
CA ARG A 210 -14.20 -6.69 -24.64
C ARG A 210 -13.07 -6.65 -23.60
N PHE A 211 -12.45 -7.78 -23.30
CA PHE A 211 -11.36 -7.87 -22.31
C PHE A 211 -9.96 -7.80 -22.94
N ALA A 212 -9.83 -8.15 -24.22
CA ALA A 212 -8.54 -8.11 -24.92
C ALA A 212 -7.83 -6.74 -24.85
N PRO A 213 -8.53 -5.59 -24.94
CA PRO A 213 -7.88 -4.28 -24.82
C PRO A 213 -7.15 -4.06 -23.50
N PHE A 214 -7.59 -4.68 -22.40
CA PHE A 214 -6.97 -4.50 -21.09
C PHE A 214 -5.51 -4.97 -21.10
N SER A 215 -5.24 -6.19 -21.56
CA SER A 215 -3.89 -6.74 -21.62
C SER A 215 -3.01 -5.98 -22.62
N LEU A 216 -3.57 -5.58 -23.77
CA LEU A 216 -2.83 -4.80 -24.77
C LEU A 216 -2.40 -3.43 -24.23
N ILE A 217 -3.29 -2.72 -23.55
CA ILE A 217 -2.99 -1.43 -22.93
C ILE A 217 -1.98 -1.62 -21.79
N ALA A 218 -2.16 -2.65 -20.95
CA ALA A 218 -1.27 -2.93 -19.84
C ALA A 218 0.17 -3.25 -20.27
N HIS A 219 0.38 -3.97 -21.38
CA HIS A 219 1.71 -4.25 -21.92
C HIS A 219 2.37 -3.03 -22.60
N LYS A 220 1.56 -2.06 -23.05
CA LYS A 220 2.04 -0.85 -23.70
C LYS A 220 2.51 0.20 -22.68
N ASN A 221 1.81 0.31 -21.55
CA ASN A 221 2.12 1.26 -20.47
C ASN A 221 3.36 0.83 -19.68
#